data_AF-A0A7V5KQR2-F1
#
_entry.id   AF-A0A7V5KQR2-F1
#
_cell.length_a   1.000
_cell.length_b   1.000
_cell.length_c   1.000
_cell.angle_alpha   90.00
_cell.angle_beta   90.00
_cell.angle_gamma   90.00
#
_symmetry.space_group_name_H-M   'P 1'
#
loop_
_entity.id
_entity.type
_entity.pdbx_description
1 polymer ?
#
loop_
_entity_poly.entity_id
_entity_poly.type
_entity_poly.pdbx_seq_one_letter_code
_entity_poly.pdbx_strand_id
1 'polypeptide(L)'
;QGALVPDQVIIEIIRETLASEKCADGFILDGFPRTVGQAEALDAILRDLHIKLDVVIDLAADENEIVRRLSNRLTCRQCGAVYNLATNTLSQDHKCPKCGGELYQRDDDKPEVVRNRLRVYHETTAPVRTYYAHQGILRSVDGMGTIADVQQRILNSLPGNRG
;
A
#
# COMPACT_ATOMS: atom_id res chain seq x y z
N GLN A 1 15.72 9.04 -12.71
CA GLN A 1 15.74 8.49 -11.35
C GLN A 1 14.84 9.39 -10.50
N GLY A 2 13.69 8.89 -10.05
CA GLY A 2 12.84 9.66 -9.14
C GLY A 2 13.55 9.75 -7.80
N ALA A 3 14.03 10.94 -7.43
CA ALA A 3 14.61 11.15 -6.12
C ALA A 3 13.55 10.79 -5.07
N LEU A 4 13.92 9.97 -4.09
CA LEU A 4 13.07 9.75 -2.92
C LEU A 4 12.84 11.12 -2.28
N VAL A 5 11.57 11.48 -2.11
CA VAL A 5 11.22 12.68 -1.34
C VAL A 5 11.82 12.49 0.05
N PRO A 6 12.61 13.45 0.57
CA PRO A 6 13.22 13.31 1.88
C PRO A 6 12.17 13.06 2.96
N ASP A 7 12.49 12.17 3.91
CA ASP A 7 11.57 11.77 4.97
C ASP A 7 10.95 12.96 5.71
N GLN A 8 11.75 14.00 5.99
CA GLN A 8 11.27 15.20 6.66
C GLN A 8 10.17 15.92 5.89
N VAL A 9 10.26 15.98 4.56
CA VAL A 9 9.23 16.61 3.72
C VAL A 9 7.93 15.79 3.78
N ILE A 10 8.02 14.46 3.76
CA ILE A 10 6.85 13.58 3.87
C ILE A 10 6.19 13.73 5.25
N ILE A 11 6.98 13.78 6.32
CA ILE A 11 6.52 13.92 7.71
C ILE A 11 5.75 15.23 7.88
N GLU A 12 6.25 16.35 7.34
CA GLU A 12 5.53 17.64 7.41
C GLU A 12 4.22 17.61 6.61
N ILE A 13 4.21 17.04 5.40
CA ILE A 13 2.99 16.90 4.59
C ILE A 13 1.93 16.08 5.35
N ILE A 14 2.35 14.99 6.02
CA ILE A 14 1.45 14.16 6.81
C ILE A 14 0.90 14.93 8.01
N ARG A 15 1.75 15.68 8.73
CA ARG A 15 1.30 16.52 9.86
C ARG A 15 0.25 17.53 9.41
N GLU A 16 0.51 18.27 8.33
CA GLU A 16 -0.43 19.25 7.78
C GLU A 16 -1.75 18.59 7.34
N THR A 17 -1.66 17.42 6.70
CA THR A 17 -2.84 16.70 6.21
C THR A 17 -3.71 16.20 7.37
N LEU A 18 -3.09 15.57 8.38
CA LEU A 18 -3.78 15.05 9.56
C LEU A 18 -4.40 16.16 10.43
N ALA A 19 -3.83 17.36 10.43
CA ALA A 19 -4.39 18.51 11.12
C ALA A 19 -5.56 19.17 10.38
N SER A 20 -5.81 18.78 9.12
CA SER A 20 -6.87 19.37 8.30
C SER A 20 -8.25 18.75 8.57
N GLU A 21 -9.31 19.52 8.34
CA GLU A 21 -10.70 19.04 8.47
C GLU A 21 -11.02 17.83 7.58
N LYS A 22 -10.24 17.58 6.51
CA LYS A 22 -10.42 16.43 5.62
C LYS A 22 -10.19 15.09 6.32
N CYS A 23 -9.45 15.08 7.43
CA CYS A 23 -9.16 13.87 8.20
C CYS A 23 -10.02 13.75 9.46
N ALA A 24 -11.02 14.64 9.65
CA ALA A 24 -11.88 14.63 10.84
C ALA A 24 -12.69 13.33 10.96
N ASP A 25 -13.15 12.78 9.84
CA ASP A 25 -13.92 11.51 9.79
C ASP A 25 -13.03 10.25 9.73
N GLY A 26 -11.71 10.43 9.78
CA GLY A 26 -10.72 9.35 9.69
C GLY A 26 -9.82 9.45 8.46
N PHE A 27 -8.87 8.52 8.37
CA PHE A 27 -7.88 8.50 7.31
C PHE A 27 -7.31 7.09 7.10
N ILE A 28 -6.70 6.88 5.93
CA ILE A 28 -5.90 5.69 5.62
C ILE A 28 -4.55 6.21 5.13
N LEU A 29 -3.48 5.78 5.80
CA LEU A 29 -2.12 6.02 5.33
C LEU A 29 -1.70 4.83 4.46
N ASP A 30 -1.61 5.04 3.15
CA ASP A 30 -1.17 4.03 2.20
C ASP A 30 0.30 4.27 1.80
N GLY A 31 1.16 3.31 2.11
CA GLY A 31 2.58 3.36 1.79
C GLY A 31 3.43 4.23 2.72
N PHE A 32 2.92 4.64 3.88
CA PHE A 32 3.65 5.26 4.98
C PHE A 32 3.11 4.76 6.32
N PRO A 33 3.94 4.48 7.34
CA PRO A 33 5.41 4.58 7.34
C PRO A 33 6.09 3.38 6.65
N ARG A 34 7.32 3.60 6.16
CA ARG A 34 8.18 2.57 5.51
C ARG A 34 9.42 2.19 6.31
N THR A 35 9.74 2.96 7.36
CA THR A 35 10.87 2.71 8.27
C THR A 35 10.40 2.89 9.71
N VAL A 36 11.15 2.34 10.67
CA VAL A 36 10.83 2.52 12.10
C VAL A 36 10.90 3.99 12.51
N GLY A 37 11.88 4.75 12.01
CA GLY A 37 11.98 6.19 12.30
C GLY A 37 10.78 6.99 11.78
N GLN A 38 10.22 6.61 10.62
CA GLN A 38 8.96 7.20 10.13
C GLN A 38 7.77 6.82 11.01
N ALA A 39 7.74 5.59 11.54
CA ALA A 39 6.70 5.14 12.46
C ALA A 39 6.74 5.91 13.79
N GLU A 40 7.93 6.11 14.36
CA GLU A 40 8.13 6.93 15.55
C GLU A 40 7.73 8.39 15.33
N ALA A 41 8.06 8.96 14.16
CA ALA A 41 7.66 10.31 13.79
C ALA A 41 6.13 10.43 13.63
N LEU A 42 5.48 9.44 13.02
CA LEU A 42 4.02 9.40 12.92
C LEU A 42 3.37 9.37 14.29
N ASP A 43 3.85 8.51 15.19
CA ASP A 43 3.31 8.38 16.54
C ASP A 43 3.49 9.67 17.35
N ALA A 44 4.57 10.41 17.13
CA ALA A 44 4.77 11.73 17.72
C ALA A 44 3.74 12.75 17.19
N ILE A 45 3.54 12.81 15.86
CA ILE A 45 2.52 13.68 15.24
C ILE A 45 1.14 13.37 15.79
N LEU A 46 0.75 12.09 15.81
CA LEU A 46 -0.56 11.66 16.28
C LEU A 46 -0.78 12.03 17.75
N ARG A 47 0.25 11.89 18.59
CA ARG A 47 0.21 12.31 19.99
C ARG A 47 0.02 13.82 20.14
N ASP A 48 0.76 14.63 19.37
CA ASP A 48 0.62 16.11 19.38
C ASP A 48 -0.78 16.55 18.98
N LEU A 49 -1.35 15.88 17.96
CA LEU A 49 -2.68 16.17 17.44
C LEU A 49 -3.81 15.51 18.25
N HIS A 50 -3.48 14.76 19.30
CA HIS A 50 -4.45 13.99 20.11
C HIS A 50 -5.28 13.00 19.28
N ILE A 51 -4.70 12.48 18.20
CA ILE A 51 -5.29 11.47 17.32
C ILE A 51 -4.79 10.10 17.76
N LYS A 52 -5.70 9.12 17.83
CA LYS A 52 -5.33 7.73 18.07
C LYS A 52 -5.27 6.97 16.75
N LEU A 53 -4.20 6.21 16.53
CA LEU A 53 -4.16 5.22 15.45
C LEU A 53 -4.93 3.97 15.87
N ASP A 54 -5.98 3.64 15.12
CA ASP A 54 -6.88 2.55 15.47
C ASP A 54 -6.30 1.17 15.17
N VAL A 55 -5.69 1.02 13.99
CA VAL A 55 -5.20 -0.27 13.50
C VAL A 55 -4.14 -0.09 12.42
N VAL A 56 -3.20 -1.03 12.36
CA VAL A 56 -2.25 -1.18 11.26
C VAL A 56 -2.51 -2.52 10.57
N ILE A 57 -2.84 -2.48 9.28
CA ILE A 57 -3.13 -3.69 8.49
C ILE A 57 -1.86 -4.15 7.77
N ASP A 58 -1.40 -5.35 8.11
CA ASP A 58 -0.32 -6.05 7.42
C ASP A 58 -0.91 -7.07 6.43
N LEU A 59 -0.86 -6.77 5.13
CA LEU A 59 -1.33 -7.69 4.09
C LEU A 59 -0.24 -8.71 3.75
N ALA A 60 -0.33 -9.87 4.38
CA ALA A 60 0.58 -10.98 4.12
C ALA A 60 0.27 -11.62 2.76
N ALA A 61 1.29 -11.75 1.91
CA ALA A 61 1.17 -12.43 0.63
C ALA A 61 2.45 -13.20 0.30
N ASP A 62 2.32 -14.28 -0.45
CA ASP A 62 3.46 -15.05 -0.94
C ASP A 62 4.31 -14.21 -1.91
N GLU A 63 5.63 -14.25 -1.76
CA GLU A 63 6.54 -13.44 -2.59
C GLU A 63 6.47 -13.81 -4.07
N ASN A 64 6.33 -15.10 -4.39
CA ASN A 64 6.22 -15.53 -5.78
C ASN A 64 4.91 -15.03 -6.38
N GLU A 65 3.83 -15.01 -5.59
CA GLU A 65 2.59 -14.38 -6.01
C GLU A 65 2.71 -12.87 -6.18
N ILE A 66 3.42 -12.16 -5.29
CA ILE A 66 3.67 -10.72 -5.43
C ILE A 66 4.42 -10.44 -6.74
N VAL A 67 5.50 -11.17 -7.01
CA VAL A 67 6.26 -11.07 -8.25
C VAL A 67 5.37 -11.37 -9.45
N ARG A 68 4.59 -12.47 -9.41
CA ARG A 68 3.66 -12.84 -10.49
C ARG A 68 2.63 -11.74 -10.74
N ARG A 69 2.00 -11.19 -9.69
CA ARG A 69 0.96 -10.16 -9.79
C ARG A 69 1.51 -8.86 -10.38
N LEU A 70 2.66 -8.40 -9.88
CA LEU A 70 3.27 -7.16 -10.34
C LEU A 70 3.81 -7.31 -11.76
N SER A 71 4.50 -8.40 -12.08
CA SER A 71 5.04 -8.62 -13.43
C SER A 71 3.99 -8.88 -14.50
N ASN A 72 2.75 -9.21 -14.13
CA ASN A 72 1.63 -9.28 -15.08
C ASN A 72 0.79 -8.00 -15.12
N ARG A 73 1.15 -6.96 -14.35
CA ARG A 73 0.41 -5.70 -14.28
C ARG A 73 0.63 -4.85 -15.52
N LEU A 74 -0.48 -4.38 -16.10
CA LEU A 74 -0.52 -3.37 -17.13
C LEU A 74 -1.28 -2.15 -16.63
N THR A 75 -0.78 -0.96 -16.96
CA THR A 75 -1.42 0.31 -16.63
C THR A 75 -1.79 1.02 -17.92
N CYS A 76 -2.98 1.63 -17.97
CA CYS A 76 -3.37 2.48 -19.08
C CYS A 76 -2.70 3.85 -18.98
N ARG A 77 -2.00 4.29 -20.04
CA ARG A 77 -1.36 5.62 -20.09
C ARG A 77 -2.33 6.79 -19.98
N GLN A 78 -3.58 6.58 -20.38
CA GLN A 78 -4.56 7.66 -20.50
C GLN A 78 -5.45 7.80 -19.26
N CYS A 79 -5.97 6.69 -18.73
CA CYS A 79 -6.93 6.72 -17.62
C CYS A 79 -6.41 6.09 -16.32
N GLY A 80 -5.18 5.59 -16.30
CA GLY A 80 -4.59 4.95 -15.12
C GLY A 80 -5.21 3.61 -14.72
N ALA A 81 -6.19 3.09 -15.48
CA ALA A 81 -6.79 1.79 -15.22
C ALA A 81 -5.71 0.70 -15.20
N VAL A 82 -5.82 -0.20 -14.22
CA VAL A 82 -4.89 -1.29 -14.00
C VAL A 82 -5.53 -2.61 -14.41
N TYR A 83 -4.80 -3.42 -15.15
CA TYR A 83 -5.18 -4.77 -15.56
C TYR A 83 -4.06 -5.74 -15.22
N ASN A 84 -4.39 -7.03 -15.14
CA ASN A 84 -3.43 -8.09 -14.93
C ASN A 84 -3.59 -9.15 -16.03
N LEU A 85 -2.50 -9.45 -16.74
CA LEU A 85 -2.48 -10.41 -17.85
C LEU A 85 -2.91 -11.84 -17.46
N ALA A 86 -2.74 -12.22 -16.20
CA ALA A 86 -3.10 -13.56 -15.72
C ALA A 86 -4.59 -13.69 -15.35
N THR A 87 -5.28 -12.59 -15.06
CA THR A 87 -6.68 -12.62 -14.58
C THR A 87 -7.67 -11.84 -15.45
N ASN A 88 -7.18 -10.95 -16.32
CA ASN A 88 -8.01 -10.20 -17.26
C ASN A 88 -7.81 -10.72 -18.69
N THR A 89 -8.92 -10.94 -19.40
CA THR A 89 -8.90 -11.18 -20.85
C THR A 89 -8.72 -9.84 -21.56
N LEU A 90 -7.53 -9.59 -22.10
CA LEU A 90 -7.23 -8.37 -22.85
C LEU A 90 -7.18 -8.66 -24.35
N SER A 91 -7.53 -7.66 -25.15
CA SER A 91 -7.41 -7.72 -26.61
C SER A 91 -5.93 -7.70 -27.03
N GLN A 92 -5.63 -8.34 -28.16
CA GLN A 92 -4.25 -8.43 -28.71
C GLN A 92 -3.68 -7.09 -29.16
N ASP A 93 -4.52 -6.08 -29.35
CA ASP A 93 -4.13 -4.72 -29.74
C ASP A 93 -3.55 -3.90 -28.56
N HIS A 94 -3.48 -4.50 -27.35
CA HIS A 94 -3.02 -3.86 -26.12
C HIS A 94 -3.73 -2.54 -25.81
N LYS A 95 -5.02 -2.45 -26.18
CA LYS A 95 -5.87 -1.30 -25.90
C LYS A 95 -6.61 -1.48 -24.58
N CYS A 96 -6.73 -0.38 -23.85
CA CYS A 96 -7.47 -0.33 -22.59
C CYS A 96 -8.97 -0.57 -22.84
N PRO A 97 -9.57 -1.61 -22.25
CA PRO A 97 -11.01 -1.86 -22.40
C PRO A 97 -11.90 -0.70 -21.96
N LYS A 98 -11.43 0.15 -21.04
CA LYS A 98 -12.19 1.27 -20.49
C LYS A 98 -12.20 2.51 -21.39
N CYS A 99 -11.10 2.82 -22.08
CA CYS A 99 -10.95 4.10 -22.79
C CYS A 99 -10.22 4.04 -24.14
N GLY A 100 -9.78 2.85 -24.58
CA GLY A 100 -9.00 2.67 -25.81
C GLY A 100 -7.54 3.17 -25.75
N GLY A 101 -7.07 3.67 -24.61
CA GLY A 101 -5.68 4.09 -24.43
C GLY A 101 -4.69 2.93 -24.46
N GLU A 102 -3.41 3.20 -24.71
CA GLU A 102 -2.35 2.18 -24.68
C GLU A 102 -2.16 1.59 -23.28
N LEU A 103 -2.11 0.26 -23.20
CA LEU A 103 -1.66 -0.47 -22.02
C LEU A 103 -0.15 -0.69 -22.08
N TYR A 104 0.54 -0.37 -21.00
CA TYR A 104 1.98 -0.59 -20.87
C TYR A 104 2.33 -1.21 -19.52
N GLN A 105 3.45 -1.92 -19.46
CA GLN A 105 4.04 -2.38 -18.20
C GLN A 105 4.92 -1.28 -17.62
N ARG A 106 4.76 -0.99 -16.33
CA ARG A 106 5.62 -0.01 -15.65
C ARG A 106 7.02 -0.59 -15.44
N ASP A 107 8.05 0.26 -15.46
CA ASP A 107 9.43 -0.20 -15.24
C ASP A 107 9.64 -0.84 -13.86
N ASP A 108 8.89 -0.39 -12.84
CA ASP A 108 8.97 -0.91 -11.47
C ASP A 108 8.22 -2.24 -11.25
N ASP A 109 7.60 -2.78 -12.30
CA ASP A 109 6.89 -4.06 -12.33
C ASP A 109 7.70 -5.19 -12.97
N LYS A 110 8.88 -4.89 -13.51
CA LYS A 110 9.80 -5.91 -14.03
C LYS A 110 10.24 -6.87 -12.91
N PRO A 111 10.29 -8.20 -13.15
CA PRO A 111 10.52 -9.18 -12.08
C PRO A 111 11.77 -8.91 -11.23
N GLU A 112 12.87 -8.48 -11.84
CA GLU A 112 14.11 -8.13 -11.17
C GLU A 112 13.98 -6.89 -10.27
N VAL A 113 13.21 -5.89 -10.71
CA VAL A 113 12.95 -4.67 -9.93
C VAL A 113 12.02 -4.99 -8.77
N VAL A 114 10.99 -5.82 -8.99
CA VAL A 114 10.07 -6.27 -7.94
C VAL A 114 10.81 -7.05 -6.85
N ARG A 115 11.69 -7.99 -7.22
CA ARG A 115 12.50 -8.73 -6.23
C ARG A 115 13.41 -7.81 -5.44
N ASN A 116 14.03 -6.81 -6.08
CA ASN A 116 14.82 -5.82 -5.35
C ASN A 116 13.95 -4.99 -4.39
N ARG A 117 12.72 -4.62 -4.79
CA ARG A 117 11.77 -3.93 -3.89
C ARG A 117 11.38 -4.79 -2.68
N LEU A 118 11.16 -6.09 -2.87
CA LEU A 118 10.89 -7.02 -1.77
C LEU A 118 12.08 -7.11 -0.81
N ARG A 119 13.31 -7.20 -1.33
CA ARG A 119 14.52 -7.14 -0.49
C ARG A 119 14.58 -5.86 0.36
N VAL A 120 14.37 -4.70 -0.27
CA VAL A 120 14.34 -3.41 0.45
C VAL A 120 13.21 -3.36 1.48
N TYR A 121 12.03 -3.92 1.16
CA TYR A 121 10.91 -4.02 2.10
C TYR A 121 11.32 -4.81 3.35
N HIS A 122 11.99 -5.97 3.21
CA HIS A 122 12.44 -6.77 4.35
C HIS A 122 13.48 -6.05 5.21
N GLU A 123 14.36 -5.28 4.58
CA GLU A 123 15.42 -4.53 5.29
C GLU A 123 14.86 -3.33 6.06
N THR A 124 13.82 -2.68 5.55
CA THR A 124 13.39 -1.35 6.03
C THR A 124 11.98 -1.30 6.59
N THR A 125 11.02 -1.96 5.94
CA THR A 125 9.59 -1.88 6.25
C THR A 125 9.12 -3.05 7.12
N ALA A 126 9.65 -4.25 6.94
CA ALA A 126 9.28 -5.39 7.80
C ALA A 126 9.48 -5.11 9.31
N PRO A 127 10.52 -4.38 9.77
CA PRO A 127 10.65 -4.00 11.18
C PRO A 127 9.51 -3.11 11.71
N VAL A 128 8.83 -2.34 10.85
CA VAL A 128 7.66 -1.51 11.22
C VAL A 128 6.51 -2.39 11.71
N ARG A 129 6.37 -3.59 11.16
CA ARG A 129 5.39 -4.58 11.63
C ARG A 129 5.63 -4.92 13.10
N THR A 130 6.88 -5.21 13.46
CA THR A 130 7.26 -5.51 14.85
C THR A 130 6.99 -4.32 15.77
N TYR A 131 7.32 -3.11 15.32
CA TYR A 131 7.05 -1.87 16.05
C TYR A 131 5.56 -1.73 16.43
N TYR A 132 4.64 -1.86 15.47
CA TYR A 132 3.21 -1.76 15.75
C TYR A 132 2.60 -3.01 16.41
N ALA A 133 3.23 -4.18 16.26
CA ALA A 133 2.85 -5.39 16.99
C ALA A 133 3.03 -5.18 18.51
N HIS A 134 4.14 -4.56 18.93
CA HIS A 134 4.38 -4.24 20.35
C HIS A 134 3.36 -3.26 20.94
N GLN A 135 2.73 -2.44 20.10
CA GLN A 135 1.66 -1.52 20.51
C GLN A 135 0.27 -2.19 20.53
N GLY A 136 0.15 -3.44 20.05
CA GLY A 136 -1.10 -4.19 20.05
C GLY A 136 -2.12 -3.78 19.00
N ILE A 137 -1.75 -2.90 18.06
CA ILE A 137 -2.64 -2.38 17.00
C ILE A 137 -2.42 -3.03 15.62
N LEU A 138 -1.41 -3.90 15.49
CA LEU A 138 -1.16 -4.64 14.26
C LEU A 138 -2.21 -5.76 14.05
N ARG A 139 -2.78 -5.82 12.86
CA ARG A 139 -3.60 -6.93 12.36
C ARG A 139 -3.01 -7.45 11.06
N SER A 140 -2.60 -8.71 11.06
CA SER A 140 -2.15 -9.38 9.83
C SER A 140 -3.36 -10.00 9.12
N VAL A 141 -3.47 -9.75 7.82
CA VAL A 141 -4.57 -10.19 6.96
C VAL A 141 -3.98 -10.94 5.78
N ASP A 142 -4.55 -12.10 5.44
CA ASP A 142 -4.19 -12.82 4.23
C ASP A 142 -4.61 -12.03 2.98
N GLY A 143 -3.61 -11.59 2.20
CA GLY A 143 -3.74 -10.84 0.95
C GLY A 143 -3.88 -11.73 -0.31
N MET A 144 -3.97 -13.04 -0.13
CA MET A 144 -4.17 -14.01 -1.21
C MET A 144 -5.67 -14.20 -1.53
N GLY A 145 -5.98 -14.56 -2.77
CA GLY A 145 -7.38 -14.73 -3.23
C GLY A 145 -7.90 -13.54 -4.03
N THR A 146 -9.23 -13.42 -4.14
CA THR A 146 -9.87 -12.36 -4.93
C THR A 146 -9.88 -11.03 -4.18
N ILE A 147 -10.08 -9.93 -4.90
CA ILE A 147 -10.20 -8.59 -4.31
C ILE A 147 -11.34 -8.56 -3.27
N ALA A 148 -12.47 -9.20 -3.57
CA ALA A 148 -13.62 -9.26 -2.69
C ALA A 148 -13.31 -10.01 -1.38
N ASP A 149 -12.61 -11.15 -1.47
CA ASP A 149 -12.21 -11.93 -0.28
C ASP A 149 -11.27 -11.12 0.62
N VAL A 150 -10.25 -10.51 0.03
CA VAL A 150 -9.27 -9.70 0.77
C VAL A 150 -9.93 -8.48 1.38
N GLN A 151 -10.81 -7.79 0.64
CA GLN A 151 -11.59 -6.67 1.16
C GLN A 151 -12.42 -7.08 2.38
N GLN A 152 -13.12 -8.22 2.32
CA GLN A 152 -13.92 -8.70 3.43
C GLN A 152 -13.06 -9.01 4.66
N ARG A 153 -11.87 -9.60 4.47
CA ARG A 153 -10.94 -9.86 5.58
C ARG A 153 -10.40 -8.59 6.21
N ILE A 154 -10.08 -7.58 5.40
CA ILE A 154 -9.68 -6.25 5.90
C ILE A 154 -10.82 -5.65 6.72
N LEU A 155 -12.04 -5.62 6.19
CA LEU A 155 -13.20 -5.08 6.91
C LEU A 155 -13.43 -5.80 8.24
N ASN A 156 -13.30 -7.13 8.27
CA ASN A 156 -13.44 -7.93 9.50
C ASN A 156 -12.33 -7.66 10.53
N SER A 157 -11.19 -7.11 10.10
CA SER A 157 -10.07 -6.78 10.99
C SER A 157 -10.14 -5.36 11.59
N LEU A 158 -11.02 -4.51 11.05
CA LEU A 158 -11.18 -3.13 11.54
C LEU A 158 -11.90 -3.11 12.90
N PRO A 159 -11.46 -2.24 13.83
CA PRO A 159 -12.13 -2.08 15.11
C PRO A 159 -13.56 -1.54 14.90
N GLY A 160 -14.52 -2.05 15.68
CA GLY A 160 -15.92 -1.63 15.62
C GLY A 160 -16.80 -2.43 14.66
N ASN A 161 -16.24 -3.28 13.81
CA ASN A 161 -17.01 -4.20 12.98
C ASN A 161 -17.43 -5.44 13.80
N ARG A 162 -18.27 -5.22 14.81
CA ARG A 162 -19.03 -6.32 15.45
C ARG A 162 -20.22 -6.58 14.54
N GLY A 163 -20.24 -7.75 13.91
CA GLY A 163 -21.45 -8.27 13.27
C GLY A 163 -22.62 -8.38 14.24
#